data_AF-A0A7C2XSV3-F1
#
_entry.id   AF-A0A7C2XSV3-F1
#
_cell.length_a   1.000
_cell.length_b   1.000
_cell.length_c   1.000
_cell.angle_alpha   90.00
_cell.angle_beta   90.00
_cell.angle_gamma   90.00
#
_symmetry.space_group_name_H-M   'P 1'
#
loop_
_entity.id
_entity.type
_entity.pdbx_description
1 polymer ?
#
loop_
_entity_poly.entity_id
_entity_poly.type
_entity_poly.pdbx_seq_one_letter_code
_entity_poly.pdbx_strand_id
1 'polypeptide(L)'
;MREALNILAEWAERHPERSLGLVAPYRAFVDEVLERLHDDQAFDGLRRRRDQQQLLIGTAHRFQGSEVDYLVFATVAGDNATDQQRQWIEFPNLFNVAITRARRQLLVLVSPEFEHRLVLTKQLLRATAVVLGAVEVERNSLADRVVAELERRGLRYRMGCRYHGDPVDFLEDREPPRWGILLCSWAKAAHLTPLDALELWDRRRALWRRGVSVWVIFPLTLDELFDHLIGLTSPRSSGWK
;
A
#
# COMPACT_ATOMS: atom_id res chain seq x y z
N MET A 1 5.02 17.04 2.76
CA MET A 1 4.10 18.18 2.53
C MET A 1 3.73 18.34 1.06
N ARG A 2 4.68 18.69 0.17
CA ARG A 2 4.41 18.98 -1.26
C ARG A 2 3.63 17.88 -1.97
N GLU A 3 3.99 16.62 -1.73
CA GLU A 3 3.28 15.47 -2.31
C GLU A 3 1.78 15.45 -1.97
N ALA A 4 1.41 15.73 -0.72
CA ALA A 4 0.01 15.77 -0.30
C ALA A 4 -0.77 16.88 -1.02
N LEU A 5 -0.16 18.05 -1.23
CA LEU A 5 -0.77 19.16 -1.96
C LEU A 5 -0.92 18.85 -3.45
N ASN A 6 0.07 18.18 -4.06
CA ASN A 6 -0.01 17.75 -5.46
C ASN A 6 -1.14 16.74 -5.68
N ILE A 7 -1.26 15.73 -4.82
CA ILE A 7 -2.35 14.75 -4.87
C ILE A 7 -3.72 15.43 -4.74
N LEU A 8 -3.85 16.36 -3.80
CA LEU A 8 -5.08 17.13 -3.65
C LEU A 8 -5.40 17.96 -4.89
N ALA A 9 -4.40 18.61 -5.50
CA ALA A 9 -4.59 19.40 -6.71
C ALA A 9 -5.05 18.51 -7.88
N GLU A 10 -4.43 17.34 -8.04
CA GLU A 10 -4.81 16.37 -9.06
C GLU A 10 -6.23 15.84 -8.86
N TRP A 11 -6.61 15.51 -7.61
CA TRP A 11 -8.00 15.17 -7.27
C TRP A 11 -8.95 16.35 -7.50
N ALA A 12 -8.50 17.57 -7.26
CA ALA A 12 -9.32 18.75 -7.46
C ALA A 12 -9.66 18.95 -8.94
N GLU A 13 -8.76 18.60 -9.86
CA GLU A 13 -9.00 18.62 -11.30
C GLU A 13 -9.85 17.43 -11.76
N ARG A 14 -9.53 16.21 -11.29
CA ARG A 14 -10.22 14.98 -11.71
C ARG A 14 -11.66 14.88 -11.17
N HIS A 15 -11.96 15.52 -10.04
CA HIS A 15 -13.23 15.38 -9.33
C HIS A 15 -13.79 16.75 -8.85
N PRO A 16 -14.18 17.65 -9.77
CA PRO A 16 -14.56 19.05 -9.48
C PRO A 16 -15.73 19.21 -8.49
N GLU A 17 -16.63 18.22 -8.42
CA GLU A 17 -17.83 18.23 -7.59
C GLU A 17 -17.68 17.52 -6.23
N ARG A 18 -16.51 16.93 -5.97
CA ARG A 18 -16.26 16.08 -4.79
C ARG A 18 -15.52 16.81 -3.69
N SER A 19 -15.83 16.44 -2.44
CA SER A 19 -15.14 17.00 -1.27
C SER A 19 -13.81 16.32 -1.03
N LEU A 20 -12.80 17.11 -0.71
CA LEU A 20 -11.42 16.68 -0.49
C LEU A 20 -11.02 16.93 0.96
N GLY A 21 -10.05 16.16 1.46
CA GLY A 21 -9.47 16.43 2.76
C GLY A 21 -8.02 16.01 2.92
N LEU A 22 -7.35 16.66 3.85
CA LEU A 22 -6.05 16.27 4.38
C LEU A 22 -6.10 16.25 5.90
N VAL A 23 -5.90 15.06 6.46
CA VAL A 23 -5.79 14.84 7.90
C VAL A 23 -4.34 14.51 8.25
N ALA A 24 -3.83 15.11 9.32
CA ALA A 24 -2.50 14.84 9.84
C ALA A 24 -2.46 14.87 11.38
N PRO A 25 -1.54 14.15 12.04
CA PRO A 25 -1.49 14.04 13.49
C PRO A 25 -0.86 15.25 14.18
N TYR A 26 -0.10 16.09 13.46
CA TYR A 26 0.65 17.21 14.03
C TYR A 26 0.11 18.55 13.53
N ARG A 27 -0.18 19.45 14.47
CA ARG A 27 -0.68 20.80 14.16
C ARG A 27 0.34 21.63 13.37
N ALA A 28 1.62 21.55 13.72
CA ALA A 28 2.68 22.27 13.00
C ALA A 28 2.70 21.97 11.50
N PHE A 29 2.52 20.70 11.12
CA PHE A 29 2.40 20.31 9.70
C PHE A 29 1.14 20.86 9.03
N VAL A 30 0.02 20.86 9.75
CA VAL A 30 -1.24 21.43 9.25
C VAL A 30 -1.08 22.94 9.00
N ASP A 31 -0.45 23.64 9.92
CA ASP A 31 -0.21 25.08 9.82
C ASP A 31 0.74 25.38 8.64
N GLU A 32 1.84 24.63 8.50
CA GLU A 32 2.78 24.74 7.36
C GLU A 32 2.08 24.49 6.01
N VAL A 33 1.20 23.50 5.93
CA VAL A 33 0.40 23.23 4.73
C VAL A 33 -0.52 24.40 4.41
N LEU A 34 -1.17 24.99 5.43
CA LEU A 34 -2.08 26.12 5.24
C LEU A 34 -1.35 27.39 4.81
N GLU A 35 -0.18 27.67 5.38
CA GLU A 35 0.70 28.76 4.96
C GLU A 35 1.14 28.55 3.50
N ARG A 36 1.64 27.35 3.17
CA ARG A 36 2.05 27.04 1.79
C ARG A 36 0.90 27.13 0.79
N LEU A 37 -0.28 26.68 1.20
CA LEU A 37 -1.51 26.81 0.42
C LEU A 37 -1.89 28.28 0.22
N HIS A 38 -1.54 29.19 1.13
CA HIS A 38 -1.81 30.63 1.01
C HIS A 38 -0.78 31.35 0.12
N ASP A 39 0.49 30.96 0.21
CA ASP A 39 1.60 31.68 -0.44
C ASP A 39 1.87 31.26 -1.88
N ASP A 40 1.56 30.02 -2.26
CA ASP A 40 1.94 29.47 -3.57
C ASP A 40 0.80 29.56 -4.60
N GLN A 41 1.01 30.32 -5.68
CA GLN A 41 0.06 30.42 -6.80
C GLN A 41 -0.27 29.08 -7.46
N ALA A 42 0.62 28.09 -7.37
CA ALA A 42 0.36 26.75 -7.90
C ALA A 42 -0.87 26.06 -7.28
N PHE A 43 -1.30 26.48 -6.07
CA PHE A 43 -2.42 25.86 -5.36
C PHE A 43 -3.68 26.74 -5.28
N ASP A 44 -3.84 27.72 -6.18
CA ASP A 44 -5.04 28.58 -6.25
C ASP A 44 -6.35 27.80 -6.40
N GLY A 45 -6.34 26.68 -7.11
CA GLY A 45 -7.48 25.78 -7.20
C GLY A 45 -7.91 25.24 -5.83
N LEU A 46 -6.95 24.81 -5.02
CA LEU A 46 -7.19 24.29 -3.67
C LEU A 46 -7.63 25.38 -2.69
N ARG A 47 -7.08 26.60 -2.82
CA ARG A 47 -7.56 27.77 -2.04
C ARG A 47 -9.04 28.01 -2.27
N ARG A 48 -9.46 28.12 -3.54
CA ARG A 48 -10.88 28.32 -3.90
C ARG A 48 -11.78 27.20 -3.38
N ARG A 49 -11.34 25.93 -3.51
CA ARG A 49 -12.05 24.77 -2.94
C ARG A 49 -12.25 24.90 -1.44
N ARG A 50 -11.22 25.37 -0.71
CA ARG A 50 -11.29 25.55 0.73
C ARG A 50 -12.27 26.66 1.13
N ASP A 51 -12.27 27.77 0.40
CA ASP A 51 -13.20 28.89 0.64
C ASP A 51 -14.66 28.48 0.40
N GLN A 52 -14.87 27.57 -0.56
CA GLN A 52 -16.17 26.95 -0.86
C GLN A 52 -16.53 25.79 0.09
N GLN A 53 -15.74 25.55 1.14
CA GLN A 53 -15.89 24.43 2.07
C GLN A 53 -15.85 23.02 1.42
N GLN A 54 -15.24 22.90 0.25
CA GLN A 54 -15.02 21.63 -0.46
C GLN A 54 -13.65 20.99 -0.17
N LEU A 55 -12.78 21.67 0.58
CA LEU A 55 -11.49 21.15 1.03
C LEU A 55 -11.34 21.35 2.54
N LEU A 56 -11.18 20.25 3.27
CA LEU A 56 -10.95 20.25 4.72
C LEU A 56 -9.50 19.88 5.05
N ILE A 57 -8.75 20.77 5.70
CA ILE A 57 -7.38 20.50 6.14
C ILE A 57 -7.28 20.68 7.65
N GLY A 58 -6.81 19.66 8.37
CA GLY A 58 -6.74 19.72 9.81
C GLY A 58 -6.16 18.50 10.51
N THR A 59 -6.11 18.57 11.83
CA THR A 59 -5.86 17.41 12.67
C THR A 59 -7.11 16.54 12.78
N ALA A 60 -6.99 15.31 13.27
CA ALA A 60 -8.13 14.41 13.48
C ALA A 60 -9.29 15.07 14.24
N HIS A 61 -9.03 15.97 15.19
CA HIS A 61 -10.08 16.70 15.90
C HIS A 61 -10.95 17.56 14.98
N ARG A 62 -10.37 18.18 13.93
CA ARG A 62 -11.13 18.99 12.96
C ARG A 62 -12.08 18.15 12.11
N PHE A 63 -11.81 16.85 12.01
CA PHE A 63 -12.59 15.89 11.23
C PHE A 63 -13.68 15.19 12.04
N GLN A 64 -13.83 15.49 13.34
CA GLN A 64 -14.89 14.88 14.13
C GLN A 64 -16.27 15.28 13.60
N GLY A 65 -17.08 14.28 13.23
CA GLY A 65 -18.42 14.49 12.65
C GLY A 65 -18.43 15.03 11.22
N SER A 66 -17.27 15.16 10.57
CA SER A 66 -17.14 15.59 9.18
C SER A 66 -16.57 14.47 8.31
N GLU A 67 -17.06 14.32 7.09
CA GLU A 67 -16.59 13.33 6.11
C GLU A 67 -16.30 13.98 4.77
N VAL A 68 -15.37 13.41 4.02
CA VAL A 68 -15.00 13.88 2.67
C VAL A 68 -15.00 12.72 1.69
N ASP A 69 -15.16 12.99 0.39
CA ASP A 69 -15.11 11.93 -0.63
C ASP A 69 -13.70 11.34 -0.76
N TYR A 70 -12.69 12.21 -0.83
CA TYR A 70 -11.29 11.83 -1.00
C TYR A 70 -10.45 12.41 0.12
N LEU A 71 -9.76 11.55 0.87
CA LEU A 71 -8.99 11.95 2.06
C LEU A 71 -7.54 11.50 1.93
N VAL A 72 -6.62 12.42 2.13
CA VAL A 72 -5.21 12.11 2.39
C VAL A 72 -4.99 12.04 3.90
N PHE A 73 -4.49 10.93 4.40
CA PHE A 73 -3.95 10.82 5.76
C PHE A 73 -2.42 10.88 5.70
N ALA A 74 -1.84 12.02 6.10
CA ALA A 74 -0.39 12.16 6.20
C ALA A 74 0.05 11.78 7.62
N THR A 75 0.85 10.72 7.76
CA THR A 75 1.39 10.27 9.05
C THR A 75 2.51 11.20 9.57
N VAL A 76 3.21 11.90 8.66
CA VAL A 76 4.24 12.91 8.96
C VAL A 76 5.29 12.36 9.95
N ALA A 77 5.73 11.13 9.71
CA ALA A 77 6.83 10.51 10.42
C ALA A 77 7.85 10.03 9.39
N GLY A 78 9.11 10.40 9.64
CA GLY A 78 10.25 9.97 8.83
C GLY A 78 11.22 9.13 9.66
N ASP A 79 12.43 8.98 9.15
CA ASP A 79 13.44 8.00 9.60
C ASP A 79 13.84 8.15 11.07
N ASN A 80 13.73 9.36 11.63
CA ASN A 80 14.08 9.68 13.02
C ASN A 80 12.90 9.59 14.01
N ALA A 81 11.74 9.10 13.57
CA ALA A 81 10.55 9.13 14.40
C ALA A 81 10.70 8.24 15.66
N THR A 82 10.30 8.76 16.82
CA THR A 82 10.38 8.04 18.10
C THR A 82 9.22 7.08 18.29
N ASP A 83 9.34 6.15 19.25
CA ASP A 83 8.22 5.27 19.61
C ASP A 83 7.00 6.03 20.14
N GLN A 84 7.22 7.20 20.75
CA GLN A 84 6.15 8.10 21.16
C GLN A 84 5.39 8.64 19.94
N GLN A 85 6.09 9.00 18.86
CA GLN A 85 5.46 9.45 17.62
C GLN A 85 4.66 8.32 16.96
N ARG A 86 5.20 7.08 16.97
CA ARG A 86 4.46 5.90 16.52
C ARG A 86 3.16 5.69 17.32
N GLN A 87 3.25 5.68 18.65
CA GLN A 87 2.09 5.52 19.52
C GLN A 87 1.06 6.63 19.33
N TRP A 88 1.51 7.87 19.05
CA TRP A 88 0.62 8.99 18.78
C TRP A 88 -0.15 8.83 17.47
N ILE A 89 0.52 8.44 16.39
CA ILE A 89 -0.09 8.21 15.07
C ILE A 89 -1.12 7.07 15.13
N GLU A 90 -0.81 6.03 15.91
CA GLU A 90 -1.70 4.88 16.11
C GLU A 90 -2.62 5.03 17.31
N PHE A 91 -2.68 6.22 17.92
CA PHE A 91 -3.57 6.46 19.05
C PHE A 91 -5.02 6.24 18.59
N PRO A 92 -5.81 5.38 19.27
CA PRO A 92 -7.07 4.88 18.73
C PRO A 92 -8.03 5.96 18.21
N ASN A 93 -8.17 7.07 18.95
CA ASN A 93 -9.07 8.15 18.56
C ASN A 93 -8.58 8.90 17.32
N LEU A 94 -7.26 9.08 17.18
CA LEU A 94 -6.67 9.75 16.01
C LEU A 94 -6.79 8.84 14.79
N PHE A 95 -6.33 7.59 14.93
CA PHE A 95 -6.28 6.62 13.86
C PHE A 95 -7.68 6.30 13.34
N ASN A 96 -8.65 6.02 14.22
CA ASN A 96 -10.03 5.73 13.82
C ASN A 96 -10.65 6.88 13.02
N VAL A 97 -10.45 8.12 13.46
CA VAL A 97 -10.95 9.28 12.70
C VAL A 97 -10.28 9.34 11.33
N ALA A 98 -8.94 9.25 11.29
CA ALA A 98 -8.19 9.36 10.05
C ALA A 98 -8.58 8.31 8.99
N ILE A 99 -8.95 7.09 9.40
CA ILE A 99 -9.27 5.99 8.47
C ILE A 99 -10.75 5.90 8.09
N THR A 100 -11.66 6.49 8.88
CA THR A 100 -13.13 6.36 8.68
C THR A 100 -13.78 7.59 8.04
N ARG A 101 -13.02 8.66 7.81
CA ARG A 101 -13.56 9.92 7.27
C ARG A 101 -13.68 9.97 5.75
N ALA A 102 -13.12 9.00 5.03
CA ALA A 102 -13.19 8.91 3.59
C ALA A 102 -14.44 8.15 3.13
N ARG A 103 -15.29 8.77 2.30
CA ARG A 103 -16.47 8.12 1.70
C ARG A 103 -16.15 7.31 0.45
N ARG A 104 -15.09 7.68 -0.29
CA ARG A 104 -14.72 7.02 -1.55
C ARG A 104 -13.28 6.52 -1.54
N GLN A 105 -12.32 7.39 -1.23
CA GLN A 105 -10.90 7.04 -1.28
C GLN A 105 -10.15 7.60 -0.08
N LEU A 106 -9.38 6.74 0.58
CA LEU A 106 -8.36 7.11 1.56
C LEU A 106 -6.98 6.85 0.96
N LEU A 107 -6.10 7.85 0.98
CA LEU A 107 -4.70 7.72 0.61
C LEU A 107 -3.84 7.98 1.85
N VAL A 108 -3.03 7.00 2.25
CA VAL A 108 -2.15 7.13 3.41
C VAL A 108 -0.74 7.44 2.95
N LEU A 109 -0.20 8.58 3.38
CA LEU A 109 1.20 8.95 3.17
C LEU A 109 2.02 8.54 4.39
N VAL A 110 2.95 7.62 4.18
CA VAL A 110 3.85 7.07 5.19
C VAL A 110 5.24 6.91 4.57
N SER A 111 6.29 7.16 5.36
CA SER A 111 7.65 6.86 4.89
C SER A 111 7.85 5.33 4.89
N PRO A 112 8.51 4.75 3.88
CA PRO A 112 8.81 3.31 3.84
C PRO A 112 9.55 2.83 5.10
N GLU A 113 10.47 3.63 5.62
CA GLU A 113 11.29 3.35 6.79
C GLU A 113 10.43 3.29 8.06
N PHE A 114 9.41 4.15 8.14
CA PHE A 114 8.52 4.23 9.28
C PHE A 114 7.34 3.27 9.19
N GLU A 115 6.92 2.89 7.97
CA GLU A 115 5.87 1.88 7.74
C GLU A 115 6.17 0.60 8.51
N HIS A 116 7.43 0.16 8.52
CA HIS A 116 7.88 -1.05 9.21
C HIS A 116 7.59 -1.06 10.71
N ARG A 117 7.39 0.11 11.32
CA ARG A 117 7.18 0.23 12.76
C ARG A 117 5.70 0.33 13.12
N LEU A 118 4.84 0.76 12.20
CA LEU A 118 3.40 0.91 12.45
C LEU A 118 2.68 -0.45 12.47
N VAL A 119 1.86 -0.72 13.49
CA VAL A 119 1.11 -1.97 13.65
C VAL A 119 -0.28 -1.87 13.04
N LEU A 120 -1.07 -0.86 13.45
CA LEU A 120 -2.43 -0.62 12.97
C LEU A 120 -2.44 -0.15 11.52
N THR A 121 -1.49 0.71 11.15
CA THR A 121 -1.40 1.19 9.75
C THR A 121 -1.04 0.05 8.81
N LYS A 122 -0.15 -0.86 9.21
CA LYS A 122 0.12 -2.09 8.44
C LYS A 122 -1.11 -3.00 8.36
N GLN A 123 -1.85 -3.17 9.46
CA GLN A 123 -3.08 -3.96 9.43
C GLN A 123 -4.11 -3.36 8.47
N LEU A 124 -4.25 -2.04 8.46
CA LEU A 124 -5.09 -1.33 7.51
C LEU A 124 -4.58 -1.53 6.09
N LEU A 125 -3.31 -1.25 5.77
CA LEU A 125 -2.76 -1.43 4.41
C LEU A 125 -2.90 -2.88 3.93
N ARG A 126 -2.74 -3.87 4.82
CA ARG A 126 -2.99 -5.29 4.51
C ARG A 126 -4.47 -5.60 4.29
N ALA A 127 -5.38 -4.92 4.98
CA ALA A 127 -6.84 -5.06 4.84
C ALA A 127 -7.40 -4.24 3.66
N THR A 128 -6.72 -3.18 3.25
CA THR A 128 -7.09 -2.22 2.19
C THR A 128 -6.24 -2.41 0.93
N ALA A 129 -5.51 -3.53 0.80
CA ALA A 129 -4.77 -3.89 -0.40
C ALA A 129 -5.72 -4.31 -1.56
N VAL A 130 -6.66 -3.43 -1.93
CA VAL A 130 -7.40 -3.41 -3.19
C VAL A 130 -7.63 -1.94 -3.58
N VAL A 131 -6.77 -1.49 -4.52
CA VAL A 131 -6.95 -0.45 -5.55
C VAL A 131 -6.84 1.03 -5.11
N LEU A 132 -5.78 1.69 -5.60
CA LEU A 132 -5.88 2.76 -6.62
C LEU A 132 -4.52 2.97 -7.29
N GLY A 133 -4.45 2.57 -8.56
CA GLY A 133 -3.24 2.58 -9.37
C GLY A 133 -2.80 3.99 -9.78
N ALA A 134 -1.53 4.27 -9.52
CA ALA A 134 -0.61 4.84 -10.51
C ALA A 134 0.83 4.39 -10.18
N VAL A 135 0.99 3.12 -9.81
CA VAL A 135 2.19 2.39 -10.24
C VAL A 135 1.72 1.72 -11.51
N GLU A 136 2.48 1.83 -12.60
CA GLU A 136 2.18 1.12 -13.84
C GLU A 136 1.62 -0.25 -13.50
N VAL A 137 0.33 -0.46 -13.78
CA VAL A 137 -0.23 -1.79 -13.83
C VAL A 137 0.65 -2.48 -14.84
N GLU A 138 1.60 -3.28 -14.38
CA GLU A 138 2.30 -4.26 -15.20
C GLU A 138 1.18 -4.87 -16.01
N ARG A 139 1.17 -4.59 -17.32
CA ARG A 139 0.03 -4.83 -18.22
C ARG A 139 -0.33 -6.33 -18.34
N ASN A 140 0.23 -7.17 -17.48
CA ASN A 140 -0.07 -8.57 -17.22
C ASN A 140 0.35 -8.90 -15.77
N SER A 141 -0.48 -8.61 -14.76
CA SER A 141 -0.10 -8.97 -13.38
C SER A 141 0.12 -10.48 -13.29
N LEU A 142 1.11 -10.92 -12.51
CA LEU A 142 1.39 -12.35 -12.34
C LEU A 142 0.14 -13.14 -11.90
N ALA A 143 -0.73 -12.51 -11.12
CA ALA A 143 -2.02 -13.06 -10.71
C ALA A 143 -2.94 -13.29 -11.90
N ASP A 144 -3.09 -12.34 -12.82
CA ASP A 144 -3.95 -12.48 -14.01
C ASP A 144 -3.51 -13.63 -14.91
N ARG A 145 -2.19 -13.81 -15.05
CA ARG A 145 -1.62 -14.94 -15.82
C ARG A 145 -1.91 -16.29 -15.16
N VAL A 146 -1.85 -16.34 -13.83
CA VAL A 146 -2.19 -17.54 -13.07
C VAL A 146 -3.68 -17.82 -13.14
N VAL A 147 -4.54 -16.81 -13.02
CA VAL A 147 -6.00 -16.92 -13.21
C VAL A 147 -6.32 -17.49 -14.59
N ALA A 148 -5.82 -16.87 -15.66
CA ALA A 148 -6.05 -17.33 -17.02
C ALA A 148 -5.64 -18.80 -17.24
N GLU A 149 -4.53 -19.21 -16.64
CA GLU A 149 -4.04 -20.59 -16.74
C GLU A 149 -4.86 -21.58 -15.90
N LEU A 150 -5.31 -21.18 -14.70
CA LEU A 150 -6.20 -21.99 -13.86
C LEU A 150 -7.57 -22.18 -14.52
N GLU A 151 -8.13 -21.11 -15.08
CA GLU A 151 -9.40 -21.12 -15.83
C GLU A 151 -9.28 -21.97 -17.09
N ARG A 152 -8.20 -21.82 -17.87
CA ARG A 152 -7.92 -22.66 -19.05
C ARG A 152 -7.87 -24.15 -18.73
N ARG A 153 -7.45 -24.51 -17.51
CA ARG A 153 -7.38 -25.90 -17.03
C ARG A 153 -8.67 -26.37 -16.32
N GLY A 154 -9.67 -25.49 -16.16
CA GLY A 154 -10.91 -25.81 -15.46
C GLY A 154 -10.74 -26.11 -13.97
N LEU A 155 -9.70 -25.57 -13.33
CA LEU A 155 -9.43 -25.78 -11.92
C LEU A 155 -10.28 -24.84 -11.06
N ARG A 156 -10.96 -25.38 -10.04
CA ARG A 156 -11.70 -24.57 -9.07
C ARG A 156 -10.79 -24.12 -7.94
N TYR A 157 -10.84 -22.83 -7.60
CA TYR A 157 -9.96 -22.23 -6.60
C TYR A 157 -10.62 -21.06 -5.86
N ARG A 158 -10.02 -20.71 -4.73
CA ARG A 158 -10.31 -19.54 -3.92
C ARG A 158 -9.09 -18.62 -3.91
N MET A 159 -9.30 -17.32 -4.11
CA MET A 159 -8.25 -16.30 -4.15
C MET A 159 -8.11 -15.57 -2.81
N GLY A 160 -6.88 -15.14 -2.50
CA GLY A 160 -6.59 -14.21 -1.39
C GLY A 160 -7.05 -14.71 -0.02
N CYS A 161 -6.91 -16.01 0.24
CA CYS A 161 -7.52 -16.66 1.40
C CYS A 161 -6.49 -17.05 2.46
N ARG A 162 -6.95 -17.61 3.58
CA ARG A 162 -6.11 -18.19 4.64
C ARG A 162 -6.48 -19.65 4.87
N TYR A 163 -5.48 -20.50 5.02
CA TYR A 163 -5.65 -21.90 5.41
C TYR A 163 -4.95 -22.17 6.74
N HIS A 164 -5.73 -22.47 7.79
CA HIS A 164 -5.24 -22.61 9.17
C HIS A 164 -4.36 -21.43 9.65
N GLY A 165 -4.73 -20.21 9.25
CA GLY A 165 -4.04 -18.97 9.62
C GLY A 165 -2.97 -18.52 8.63
N ASP A 166 -2.44 -19.41 7.80
CA ASP A 166 -1.42 -19.08 6.79
C ASP A 166 -2.07 -18.50 5.53
N PRO A 167 -1.62 -17.32 5.05
CA PRO A 167 -2.15 -16.71 3.83
C PRO A 167 -1.73 -17.50 2.58
N VAL A 168 -2.65 -17.60 1.62
CA VAL A 168 -2.46 -18.30 0.34
C VAL A 168 -3.10 -17.49 -0.78
N ASP A 169 -2.36 -17.24 -1.85
CA ASP A 169 -2.86 -16.41 -2.97
C ASP A 169 -3.91 -17.15 -3.80
N PHE A 170 -3.70 -18.43 -4.09
CA PHE A 170 -4.71 -19.33 -4.67
C PHE A 170 -4.74 -20.66 -3.93
N LEU A 171 -5.92 -21.14 -3.59
CA LEU A 171 -6.10 -22.41 -2.89
C LEU A 171 -7.19 -23.22 -3.58
N GLU A 172 -7.02 -24.53 -3.70
CA GLU A 172 -8.04 -25.41 -4.30
C GLU A 172 -9.40 -25.25 -3.59
N ASP A 173 -10.47 -25.19 -4.37
CA ASP A 173 -11.84 -25.12 -3.87
C ASP A 173 -12.37 -26.54 -3.57
N ARG A 174 -11.74 -27.17 -2.58
CA ARG A 174 -12.05 -28.51 -2.06
C ARG A 174 -11.76 -28.54 -0.57
N GLU A 175 -12.47 -29.39 0.17
CA GLU A 175 -12.18 -29.71 1.57
C GLU A 175 -11.81 -31.19 1.73
N PRO A 176 -10.58 -31.54 2.20
CA PRO A 176 -9.42 -30.65 2.35
C PRO A 176 -8.79 -30.28 0.98
N PRO A 177 -8.15 -29.11 0.86
CA PRO A 177 -7.49 -28.69 -0.38
C PRO A 177 -6.21 -29.53 -0.61
N ARG A 178 -5.95 -29.91 -1.86
CA ARG A 178 -4.74 -30.66 -2.23
C ARG A 178 -3.58 -29.78 -2.64
N TRP A 179 -3.89 -28.56 -3.11
CA TRP A 179 -2.87 -27.65 -3.61
C TRP A 179 -3.16 -26.18 -3.33
N GLY A 180 -2.08 -25.38 -3.36
CA GLY A 180 -2.12 -23.93 -3.29
C GLY A 180 -0.96 -23.27 -4.04
N ILE A 181 -1.09 -21.98 -4.30
CA ILE A 181 -0.11 -21.15 -4.99
C ILE A 181 0.20 -19.94 -4.11
N LEU A 182 1.48 -19.65 -3.95
CA LEU A 182 1.99 -18.41 -3.37
C LEU A 182 2.62 -17.57 -4.49
N LEU A 183 2.19 -16.32 -4.62
CA LEU A 183 2.74 -15.38 -5.58
C LEU A 183 3.86 -14.56 -4.95
N CYS A 184 4.95 -14.43 -5.69
CA CYS A 184 5.94 -13.39 -5.46
C CYS A 184 5.94 -12.49 -6.69
N SER A 185 5.32 -11.31 -6.61
CA SER A 185 5.32 -10.33 -7.71
C SER A 185 6.71 -9.77 -7.97
N TRP A 186 6.94 -9.15 -9.13
CA TRP A 186 8.18 -8.43 -9.42
C TRP A 186 8.56 -7.40 -8.36
N ALA A 187 7.59 -6.55 -7.98
CA ALA A 187 7.80 -5.55 -6.95
C ALA A 187 8.23 -6.17 -5.61
N LYS A 188 7.72 -7.36 -5.27
CA LYS A 188 8.13 -8.07 -4.05
C LYS A 188 9.48 -8.75 -4.23
N ALA A 189 9.71 -9.37 -5.38
CA ALA A 189 10.94 -10.08 -5.74
C ALA A 189 12.17 -9.15 -5.76
N ALA A 190 12.03 -7.96 -6.33
CA ALA A 190 13.09 -6.96 -6.45
C ALA A 190 13.56 -6.38 -5.10
N HIS A 191 12.79 -6.58 -4.03
CA HIS A 191 13.08 -6.10 -2.68
C HIS A 191 13.11 -7.23 -1.64
N LEU A 192 13.21 -8.49 -2.08
CA LEU A 192 13.27 -9.63 -1.18
C LEU A 192 14.53 -9.57 -0.33
N THR A 193 14.36 -9.40 0.97
CA THR A 193 15.44 -9.65 1.92
C THR A 193 15.59 -11.15 2.17
N PRO A 194 16.75 -11.61 2.69
CA PRO A 194 16.89 -12.99 3.16
C PRO A 194 15.82 -13.40 4.19
N LEU A 195 15.35 -12.46 5.02
CA LEU A 195 14.29 -12.72 5.99
C LEU A 195 12.92 -12.93 5.32
N ASP A 196 12.60 -12.13 4.30
CA ASP A 196 11.36 -12.31 3.52
C ASP A 196 11.34 -13.63 2.76
N ALA A 197 12.50 -14.04 2.24
CA ALA A 197 12.67 -15.34 1.59
C ALA A 197 12.46 -16.50 2.59
N LEU A 198 12.99 -16.36 3.82
CA LEU A 198 12.75 -17.31 4.91
C LEU A 198 11.27 -17.36 5.31
N GLU A 199 10.58 -16.22 5.42
CA GLU A 199 9.15 -16.19 5.75
C GLU A 199 8.32 -16.89 4.67
N LEU A 200 8.62 -16.63 3.40
CA LEU A 200 7.95 -17.30 2.26
C LEU A 200 8.19 -18.82 2.30
N TRP A 201 9.40 -19.23 2.66
CA TRP A 201 9.77 -20.63 2.79
C TRP A 201 9.06 -21.32 3.97
N ASP A 202 9.00 -20.68 5.14
CA ASP A 202 8.32 -21.21 6.31
C ASP A 202 6.81 -21.32 6.08
N ARG A 203 6.22 -20.34 5.40
CA ARG A 203 4.82 -20.39 4.97
C ARG A 203 4.55 -21.58 4.05
N ARG A 204 5.39 -21.79 3.03
CA ARG A 204 5.31 -22.96 2.13
C ARG A 204 5.39 -24.26 2.92
N ARG A 205 6.33 -24.34 3.86
CA ARG A 205 6.55 -25.52 4.72
C ARG A 205 5.34 -25.78 5.64
N ALA A 206 4.74 -24.74 6.20
CA ALA A 206 3.55 -24.84 7.05
C ALA A 206 2.35 -25.41 6.28
N LEU A 207 2.15 -25.00 5.04
CA LEU A 207 1.08 -25.53 4.18
C LEU A 207 1.35 -26.98 3.75
N TRP A 208 2.60 -27.31 3.40
CA TRP A 208 3.02 -28.69 3.10
C TRP A 208 2.76 -29.66 4.26
N ARG A 209 3.09 -29.26 5.50
CA ARG A 209 2.80 -30.09 6.69
C ARG A 209 1.32 -30.40 6.87
N ARG A 210 0.43 -29.60 6.27
CA ARG A 210 -1.03 -29.78 6.32
C ARG A 210 -1.58 -30.48 5.07
N GLY A 211 -0.74 -31.14 4.30
CA GLY A 211 -1.14 -31.94 3.13
C GLY A 211 -1.41 -31.14 1.86
N VAL A 212 -1.10 -29.83 1.85
CA VAL A 212 -1.30 -28.97 0.69
C VAL A 212 -0.01 -28.90 -0.12
N SER A 213 -0.03 -29.32 -1.39
CA SER A 213 1.08 -29.11 -2.32
C SER A 213 1.14 -27.64 -2.73
N VAL A 214 2.18 -26.93 -2.30
CA VAL A 214 2.33 -25.49 -2.56
C VAL A 214 3.41 -25.19 -3.59
N TRP A 215 3.03 -24.43 -4.61
CA TRP A 215 3.95 -23.83 -5.58
C TRP A 215 4.15 -22.35 -5.29
N VAL A 216 5.41 -21.92 -5.28
CA VAL A 216 5.76 -20.51 -5.23
C VAL A 216 6.05 -20.08 -6.66
N ILE A 217 5.29 -19.14 -7.18
CA ILE A 217 5.45 -18.64 -8.54
C ILE A 217 6.15 -17.28 -8.46
N PHE A 218 7.32 -17.22 -9.08
CA PHE A 218 8.06 -15.99 -9.33
C PHE A 218 7.79 -15.52 -10.76
N PRO A 219 8.00 -14.24 -11.04
CA PRO A 219 8.08 -13.80 -12.41
C PRO A 219 9.28 -14.45 -13.14
N LEU A 220 9.21 -14.45 -14.48
CA LEU A 220 10.02 -15.32 -15.33
C LEU A 220 11.52 -14.99 -15.45
N THR A 221 12.04 -13.88 -14.88
CA THR A 221 13.50 -13.59 -14.88
C THR A 221 14.13 -13.85 -13.51
N LEU A 222 14.36 -15.13 -13.21
CA LEU A 222 15.02 -15.55 -11.97
C LEU A 222 16.43 -14.94 -11.78
N ASP A 223 17.11 -14.63 -12.89
CA ASP A 223 18.48 -14.08 -12.88
C ASP A 223 18.56 -12.74 -12.13
N GLU A 224 17.61 -11.83 -12.35
CA GLU A 224 17.56 -10.52 -11.69
C GLU A 224 17.30 -10.63 -10.19
N LEU A 225 16.51 -11.63 -9.78
CA LEU A 225 16.26 -11.94 -8.37
C LEU A 225 17.51 -12.52 -7.69
N PHE A 226 18.26 -13.38 -8.38
CA PHE A 226 19.50 -13.94 -7.84
C PHE A 226 20.60 -12.90 -7.71
N ASP A 227 20.74 -11.99 -8.68
CA ASP A 227 21.70 -10.88 -8.61
C ASP A 227 21.47 -10.02 -7.35
N HIS A 228 20.20 -9.75 -7.02
CA HIS A 228 19.85 -8.99 -5.81
C HIS A 228 20.08 -9.77 -4.51
N LEU A 229 19.65 -11.04 -4.45
CA LEU A 229 19.74 -11.86 -3.24
C LEU A 229 21.18 -12.25 -2.88
N ILE A 230 22.03 -12.49 -3.88
CA ILE A 230 23.39 -12.98 -3.69
C ILE A 230 24.40 -11.82 -3.71
N GLY A 231 23.97 -10.61 -4.11
CA GLY A 231 24.86 -9.47 -4.29
C GLY A 231 25.89 -9.71 -5.39
N LEU A 232 25.55 -10.55 -6.38
CA LEU A 232 26.37 -10.75 -7.57
C LEU A 232 26.22 -9.49 -8.42
N THR A 233 27.00 -8.47 -8.06
CA THR A 233 27.33 -7.40 -8.99
C THR A 233 28.05 -8.03 -10.17
N SER A 234 27.31 -8.40 -11.21
CA SER A 234 27.92 -8.55 -12.53
C SER A 234 28.52 -7.20 -12.86
N PRO A 235 29.85 -7.05 -13.02
CA PRO A 235 30.37 -5.86 -13.64
C PRO A 235 29.76 -5.84 -15.04
N ARG A 236 28.91 -4.85 -15.32
CA ARG A 236 28.62 -4.46 -16.69
C ARG A 236 29.94 -4.04 -17.31
N SER A 237 30.68 -5.00 -17.87
CA SER A 237 31.75 -4.71 -18.80
C SER A 237 31.09 -4.13 -20.04
N SER A 238 31.25 -2.83 -20.16
CA SER A 238 31.19 -2.02 -21.36
C SER A 238 31.74 -2.73 -22.59
N GLY A 239 31.13 -2.45 -23.74
CA GLY A 239 31.77 -2.68 -25.04
C GLY A 239 30.81 -3.13 -26.12
N TRP A 240 30.30 -2.16 -26.87
CA TRP A 240 30.01 -2.39 -28.28
C TRP A 240 31.30 -2.89 -28.97
N LYS A 241 31.23 -4.07 -29.58
CA LYS A 241 31.74 -4.39 -30.92
C LYS A 241 31.19 -5.75 -31.36
#